data_AF-A0A350VW23-F1
#
_entry.id   AF-A0A350VW23-F1
#
_cell.length_a   1.000
_cell.length_b   1.000
_cell.length_c   1.000
_cell.angle_alpha   90.00
_cell.angle_beta   90.00
_cell.angle_gamma   90.00
#
_symmetry.space_group_name_H-M   'P 1'
#
loop_
_entity.id
_entity.type
_entity.pdbx_description
1 polymer ?
#
loop_
_entity_poly.entity_id
_entity_poly.type
_entity_poly.pdbx_seq_one_letter_code
_entity_poly.pdbx_strand_id
1 'polypeptide(L)'
;MREVCWNGNKMEQLKDYIGNVFCVYVILSIIENIVSNEKYAKYLRLFGGIVMIFIVIKPVLGLWGSGNDTIDIGYFDFEISDEVYADILKAEKGRNEELINMYCSSVEEQIQNYLSETGYQLISCDTKINLDEGSDEYGRIIMLDIALKKEDKLYMGNDSGFYDYDVVTLKNYLANFYNIPRANIYINIYDGQDNKEGIEN
;
A
#
# COMPACT_ATOMS: atom_id res chain seq x y z
N MET A 1 -32.34 -27.30 7.85
CA MET A 1 -31.21 -27.25 6.89
C MET A 1 -31.57 -26.22 5.84
N ARG A 2 -30.91 -25.05 5.82
CA ARG A 2 -31.16 -24.01 4.81
C ARG A 2 -30.32 -24.35 3.58
N GLU A 3 -30.98 -24.60 2.45
CA GLU A 3 -30.30 -24.72 1.16
C GLU A 3 -29.66 -23.38 0.81
N VAL A 4 -28.37 -23.41 0.51
CA VAL A 4 -27.63 -22.27 -0.03
C VAL A 4 -28.03 -22.16 -1.50
N CYS A 5 -29.07 -21.38 -1.78
CA CYS A 5 -29.46 -21.07 -3.16
C CYS A 5 -28.39 -20.18 -3.81
N TRP A 6 -27.46 -20.81 -4.53
CA TRP A 6 -26.49 -20.12 -5.36
C TRP A 6 -27.22 -19.46 -6.55
N ASN A 7 -27.08 -18.14 -6.67
CA ASN A 7 -27.63 -17.33 -7.75
C ASN A 7 -27.11 -17.86 -9.10
N GLY A 8 -27.99 -18.19 -10.07
CA GLY A 8 -27.64 -18.93 -11.29
C GLY A 8 -26.49 -18.32 -12.11
N ASN A 9 -26.34 -17.00 -12.05
CA ASN A 9 -25.26 -16.24 -12.69
C ASN A 9 -23.86 -16.59 -12.12
N LYS A 10 -23.72 -16.84 -10.81
CA LYS A 10 -22.43 -17.23 -10.19
C LYS A 10 -21.96 -18.62 -10.64
N MET A 11 -22.91 -19.52 -10.91
CA MET A 11 -22.63 -20.90 -11.29
C MET A 11 -22.15 -20.99 -12.76
N GLU A 12 -22.64 -20.10 -13.61
CA GLU A 12 -22.18 -19.93 -14.99
C GLU A 12 -20.78 -19.31 -15.03
N GLN A 13 -20.54 -18.24 -14.26
CA GLN A 13 -19.21 -17.64 -14.12
C GLN A 13 -18.15 -18.64 -13.61
N LEU A 14 -18.50 -19.49 -12.65
CA LEU A 14 -17.61 -20.53 -12.15
C LEU A 14 -17.29 -21.59 -13.21
N LYS A 15 -18.26 -21.96 -14.04
CA LYS A 15 -18.04 -22.92 -15.14
C LYS A 15 -17.10 -22.36 -16.19
N ASP A 16 -17.33 -21.12 -16.62
CA ASP A 16 -16.45 -20.44 -17.58
C ASP A 16 -15.04 -20.28 -17.02
N TYR A 17 -14.94 -19.97 -15.72
CA TYR A 17 -13.67 -19.89 -15.02
C TYR A 17 -12.91 -21.22 -15.05
N ILE A 18 -13.56 -22.30 -14.63
CA ILE A 18 -12.97 -23.65 -14.63
C ILE A 18 -12.56 -24.05 -16.05
N GLY A 19 -13.36 -23.69 -17.05
CA GLY A 19 -13.04 -23.86 -18.46
C GLY A 19 -11.75 -23.15 -18.87
N ASN A 20 -11.57 -21.88 -18.46
CA ASN A 20 -10.37 -21.11 -18.74
C ASN A 20 -9.12 -21.72 -18.07
N VAL A 21 -9.22 -22.14 -16.80
CA VAL A 21 -8.12 -22.84 -16.11
C VAL A 21 -7.75 -24.13 -16.84
N PHE A 22 -8.75 -24.90 -17.27
CA PHE A 22 -8.53 -26.14 -18.00
C PHE A 22 -7.86 -25.91 -19.36
N CYS A 23 -8.26 -24.87 -20.10
CA CYS A 23 -7.60 -24.48 -21.35
C CYS A 23 -6.11 -24.16 -21.14
N VAL A 24 -5.78 -23.37 -20.10
CA VAL A 24 -4.37 -23.05 -19.78
C VAL A 24 -3.59 -24.30 -19.41
N TYR A 25 -4.17 -25.21 -18.62
CA TYR A 25 -3.54 -26.48 -18.27
C TYR A 25 -3.23 -27.36 -19.50
N VAL A 26 -4.18 -27.46 -20.44
CA VAL A 26 -4.00 -28.23 -21.67
C VAL A 26 -2.88 -27.62 -22.53
N ILE A 27 -2.83 -26.29 -22.66
CA ILE A 27 -1.77 -25.60 -23.41
C ILE A 27 -0.41 -25.86 -22.75
N LEU A 28 -0.29 -25.71 -21.44
CA LEU A 28 0.96 -25.99 -20.70
C LEU A 28 1.40 -27.45 -20.89
N SER A 29 0.47 -28.40 -20.86
CA SER A 29 0.74 -29.83 -21.08
C SER A 29 1.21 -30.13 -22.50
N ILE A 30 0.68 -29.42 -23.50
CA ILE A 30 1.12 -29.54 -24.90
C ILE A 30 2.53 -28.95 -25.05
N ILE A 31 2.79 -27.77 -24.48
CA ILE A 31 4.12 -27.13 -24.51
C ILE A 31 5.16 -28.05 -23.88
N GLU A 32 4.84 -28.67 -22.75
CA GLU A 32 5.74 -29.61 -22.07
C GLU A 32 6.05 -30.84 -22.95
N ASN A 33 5.05 -31.39 -23.64
CA ASN A 33 5.23 -32.53 -24.55
C ASN A 33 5.96 -32.18 -25.86
N ILE A 34 5.92 -30.93 -26.29
CA ILE A 34 6.68 -30.46 -27.47
C ILE A 34 8.17 -30.33 -27.13
N VAL A 35 8.49 -30.01 -25.87
CA VAL A 35 9.87 -29.83 -25.43
C VAL A 35 10.58 -31.18 -25.34
N SER A 36 11.43 -31.46 -26.33
CA SER A 36 12.16 -32.73 -26.45
C SER A 36 13.31 -32.88 -25.44
N ASN A 37 13.65 -31.83 -24.70
CA ASN A 37 14.76 -31.82 -23.75
C ASN A 37 14.23 -31.82 -22.31
N GLU A 38 14.46 -32.94 -21.61
CA GLU A 38 13.96 -33.17 -20.24
C GLU A 38 14.33 -32.07 -19.24
N LYS A 39 15.48 -31.40 -19.41
CA LYS A 39 15.87 -30.29 -18.54
C LYS A 39 14.88 -29.13 -18.67
N TYR A 40 14.55 -28.75 -19.91
CA TYR A 40 13.62 -27.64 -20.17
C TYR A 40 12.17 -28.01 -19.81
N ALA A 41 11.77 -29.27 -20.02
CA ALA A 41 10.46 -29.76 -19.58
C ALA A 41 10.30 -29.62 -18.05
N LYS A 42 11.35 -29.90 -17.27
CA LYS A 42 11.34 -29.71 -15.81
C LYS A 42 11.16 -28.24 -15.39
N TYR A 43 11.82 -27.31 -16.07
CA TYR A 43 11.64 -25.87 -15.80
C TYR A 43 10.26 -25.37 -16.18
N LEU A 44 9.73 -25.81 -17.33
CA LEU A 44 8.39 -25.47 -17.78
C LEU A 44 7.29 -26.06 -16.89
N ARG A 45 7.48 -27.27 -16.37
CA ARG A 45 6.56 -27.88 -15.40
C ARG A 45 6.52 -27.09 -14.09
N LEU A 46 7.68 -26.65 -13.59
CA LEU A 46 7.76 -25.82 -12.38
C LEU A 46 7.09 -24.47 -12.60
N PHE A 47 7.45 -23.77 -13.68
CA PHE A 47 6.90 -22.45 -14.01
C PHE A 47 5.40 -22.52 -14.28
N GLY A 48 4.96 -23.48 -15.08
CA GLY A 48 3.53 -23.74 -15.35
C GLY A 48 2.76 -24.05 -14.08
N GLY A 49 3.35 -24.80 -13.14
CA GLY A 49 2.77 -25.03 -11.81
C GLY A 49 2.58 -23.75 -11.01
N ILE A 50 3.57 -22.85 -11.00
CA ILE A 50 3.48 -21.55 -10.32
C ILE A 50 2.38 -20.69 -10.95
N VAL A 51 2.32 -20.61 -12.30
CA VAL A 51 1.27 -19.89 -13.02
C VAL A 51 -0.12 -20.46 -12.71
N MET A 52 -0.26 -21.78 -12.62
CA MET A 52 -1.52 -22.43 -12.25
C MET A 52 -1.95 -22.09 -10.83
N ILE A 53 -1.02 -21.99 -9.87
CA ILE A 53 -1.33 -21.55 -8.50
C ILE A 53 -1.91 -20.13 -8.50
N PHE A 54 -1.27 -19.19 -9.21
CA PHE A 54 -1.75 -17.81 -9.32
C PHE A 54 -3.12 -17.68 -9.98
N ILE A 55 -3.42 -18.53 -10.95
CA ILE A 55 -4.74 -18.56 -11.56
C ILE A 55 -5.74 -19.14 -10.56
N VAL A 56 -5.49 -20.31 -9.98
CA VAL A 56 -6.50 -21.00 -9.14
C VAL A 56 -6.73 -20.34 -7.78
N ILE A 57 -5.82 -19.50 -7.28
CA ILE A 57 -5.95 -18.87 -5.96
C ILE A 57 -7.21 -18.00 -5.82
N LYS A 58 -7.65 -17.31 -6.88
CA LYS A 58 -8.78 -16.37 -6.86
C LYS A 58 -10.12 -17.02 -6.46
N PRO A 59 -10.60 -18.07 -7.14
CA PRO A 59 -11.83 -18.74 -6.72
C PRO A 59 -11.67 -19.48 -5.38
N VAL A 60 -10.49 -20.02 -5.07
CA VAL A 60 -10.25 -20.73 -3.80
C VAL A 60 -10.43 -19.78 -2.62
N LEU A 61 -9.90 -18.56 -2.73
CA LEU A 61 -10.09 -17.53 -1.72
C LEU A 61 -11.54 -17.01 -1.70
N GLY A 62 -12.18 -16.83 -2.86
CA GLY A 62 -13.59 -16.43 -2.96
C GLY A 62 -14.61 -17.46 -2.45
N LEU A 63 -14.23 -18.73 -2.31
CA LEU A 63 -15.05 -19.79 -1.70
C LEU A 63 -14.91 -19.84 -0.17
N TRP A 64 -13.82 -19.29 0.40
CA TRP A 64 -13.61 -19.22 1.84
C TRP A 64 -14.12 -17.91 2.47
N GLY A 65 -14.30 -16.85 1.67
CA GLY A 65 -14.84 -15.56 2.11
C GLY A 65 -16.38 -15.53 2.15
N SER A 66 -16.97 -15.72 3.34
CA SER A 66 -18.37 -15.37 3.57
C SER A 66 -18.51 -13.85 3.75
N GLY A 67 -18.67 -13.13 2.65
CA GLY A 67 -19.04 -11.71 2.67
C GLY A 67 -18.18 -10.87 1.74
N ASN A 68 -18.80 -10.39 0.67
CA ASN A 68 -18.57 -9.13 -0.06
C ASN A 68 -17.17 -8.73 -0.54
N ASP A 69 -16.13 -9.51 -0.31
CA ASP A 69 -14.81 -9.19 -0.79
C ASP A 69 -14.58 -9.95 -2.10
N THR A 70 -14.99 -9.34 -3.21
CA THR A 70 -14.31 -9.61 -4.47
C THR A 70 -12.85 -9.28 -4.23
N ILE A 71 -12.03 -10.30 -4.03
CA ILE A 71 -10.57 -10.17 -4.11
C ILE A 71 -10.29 -9.81 -5.56
N ASP A 72 -10.34 -8.50 -5.82
CA ASP A 72 -9.79 -7.93 -7.03
C ASP A 72 -8.32 -8.34 -7.08
N ILE A 73 -7.86 -8.65 -8.26
CA ILE A 73 -6.51 -9.14 -8.51
C ILE A 73 -5.51 -8.01 -8.22
N GLY A 74 -6.00 -6.76 -8.15
CA GLY A 74 -5.31 -5.61 -7.58
C GLY A 74 -4.98 -5.74 -6.08
N TYR A 75 -5.55 -6.69 -5.33
CA TYR A 75 -5.15 -7.00 -3.94
C TYR A 75 -3.92 -7.92 -3.83
N PHE A 76 -3.24 -8.22 -4.94
CA PHE A 76 -1.79 -8.45 -4.89
C PHE A 76 -1.05 -7.11 -4.88
N ASP A 77 -1.59 -6.12 -4.16
CA ASP A 77 -0.81 -5.03 -3.63
C ASP A 77 0.08 -5.67 -2.57
N PHE A 78 1.20 -6.22 -3.02
CA PHE A 78 2.28 -6.54 -2.12
C PHE A 78 2.70 -5.17 -1.60
N GLU A 79 2.15 -4.77 -0.45
CA GLU A 79 2.49 -3.53 0.23
C GLU A 79 3.99 -3.59 0.49
N ILE A 80 4.73 -3.00 -0.44
CA ILE A 80 6.18 -2.98 -0.40
C ILE A 80 6.47 -2.06 0.76
N SER A 81 6.96 -2.63 1.86
CA SER A 81 7.35 -1.83 3.01
C SER A 81 8.34 -0.75 2.55
N ASP A 82 8.26 0.42 3.16
CA ASP A 82 9.20 1.52 2.95
C ASP A 82 10.67 1.12 2.98
N GLU A 83 11.03 0.14 3.82
CA GLU A 83 12.40 -0.40 3.87
C GLU A 83 12.82 -1.03 2.54
N VAL A 84 11.91 -1.75 1.88
CA VAL A 84 12.15 -2.37 0.57
C VAL A 84 12.21 -1.30 -0.53
N TYR A 85 11.36 -0.28 -0.48
CA TYR A 85 11.49 0.87 -1.40
C TYR A 85 12.86 1.54 -1.23
N ALA A 86 13.30 1.80 0.00
CA ALA A 86 14.60 2.39 0.28
C ALA A 86 15.76 1.52 -0.23
N ASP A 87 15.66 0.21 -0.12
CA ASP A 87 16.70 -0.71 -0.61
C ASP A 87 16.73 -0.81 -2.14
N ILE A 88 15.57 -0.81 -2.82
CA ILE A 88 15.52 -0.74 -4.29
C ILE A 88 16.10 0.60 -4.77
N LEU A 89 15.77 1.72 -4.09
CA LEU A 89 16.31 3.03 -4.38
C LEU A 89 17.83 3.07 -4.27
N LYS A 90 18.40 2.48 -3.21
CA LYS A 90 19.87 2.32 -3.06
C LYS A 90 20.48 1.49 -4.19
N ALA A 91 19.82 0.40 -4.59
CA ALA A 91 20.29 -0.46 -5.66
C ALA A 91 20.28 0.25 -7.03
N GLU A 92 19.24 1.04 -7.31
CA GLU A 92 19.09 1.77 -8.58
C GLU A 92 19.72 3.17 -8.58
N LYS A 93 20.25 3.63 -7.43
CA LYS A 93 20.75 4.99 -7.24
C LYS A 93 19.75 6.06 -7.69
N GLY A 94 18.45 5.85 -7.41
CA GLY A 94 17.40 6.86 -7.57
C GLY A 94 17.27 7.47 -8.95
N ARG A 95 17.67 6.73 -10.00
CA ARG A 95 17.48 7.13 -11.39
C ARG A 95 16.03 6.97 -11.88
N ASN A 96 15.13 6.57 -10.99
CA ASN A 96 13.77 6.20 -11.31
C ASN A 96 12.81 7.07 -10.49
N GLU A 97 12.34 8.16 -11.12
CA GLU A 97 11.40 9.10 -10.51
C GLU A 97 10.09 8.42 -10.10
N GLU A 98 9.67 7.37 -10.81
CA GLU A 98 8.47 6.60 -10.47
C GLU A 98 8.65 5.84 -9.16
N LEU A 99 9.81 5.23 -8.92
CA LEU A 99 10.12 4.60 -7.63
C LEU A 99 10.16 5.60 -6.48
N ILE A 100 10.72 6.79 -6.72
CA ILE A 100 10.75 7.88 -5.71
C ILE A 100 9.32 8.29 -5.35
N ASN A 101 8.47 8.50 -6.35
CA ASN A 101 7.07 8.87 -6.14
C ASN A 101 6.31 7.78 -5.39
N MET A 102 6.48 6.51 -5.76
CA MET A 102 5.84 5.39 -5.04
C MET A 102 6.29 5.33 -3.58
N TYR A 103 7.57 5.58 -3.30
CA TYR A 103 8.05 5.64 -1.92
C TYR A 103 7.41 6.80 -1.14
N CYS A 104 7.40 8.01 -1.72
CA CYS A 104 6.75 9.17 -1.08
C CYS A 104 5.25 8.94 -0.83
N SER A 105 4.54 8.34 -1.79
CA SER A 105 3.12 8.00 -1.66
C SER A 105 2.87 6.97 -0.56
N SER A 106 3.73 5.95 -0.42
CA SER A 106 3.60 4.94 0.63
C SER A 106 3.77 5.55 2.04
N VAL A 107 4.69 6.50 2.19
CA VAL A 107 4.87 7.27 3.42
C VAL A 107 3.62 8.10 3.75
N GLU A 108 3.06 8.78 2.75
CA GLU A 108 1.84 9.57 2.88
C GLU A 108 0.65 8.70 3.30
N GLU A 109 0.48 7.54 2.66
CA GLU A 109 -0.57 6.58 2.98
C GLU A 109 -0.45 6.05 4.41
N GLN A 110 0.76 5.73 4.87
CA GLN A 110 0.97 5.31 6.26
C GLN A 110 0.63 6.40 7.28
N ILE A 111 0.96 7.66 6.98
CA ILE A 111 0.57 8.79 7.83
C ILE A 111 -0.96 8.95 7.82
N GLN A 112 -1.58 8.86 6.64
CA GLN A 112 -3.04 8.92 6.49
C GLN A 112 -3.75 7.81 7.26
N ASN A 113 -3.22 6.59 7.23
CA ASN A 113 -3.72 5.44 7.97
C ASN A 113 -3.59 5.64 9.48
N TYR A 114 -2.45 6.14 9.96
CA TYR A 114 -2.27 6.50 11.37
C TYR A 114 -3.29 7.56 11.82
N LEU A 115 -3.54 8.57 10.98
CA LEU A 115 -4.45 9.66 11.30
C LEU A 115 -5.93 9.25 11.29
N SER A 116 -6.29 8.15 10.61
CA SER A 116 -7.68 7.68 10.49
C SER A 116 -8.35 7.41 11.85
N GLU A 117 -7.57 7.03 12.87
CA GLU A 117 -8.03 6.78 14.23
C GLU A 117 -8.04 8.03 15.11
N THR A 118 -7.60 9.18 14.58
CA THR A 118 -7.42 10.44 15.31
C THR A 118 -8.52 11.47 14.99
N GLY A 119 -8.40 12.66 15.57
CA GLY A 119 -9.20 13.85 15.23
C GLY A 119 -8.58 14.73 14.15
N TYR A 120 -7.61 14.23 13.37
CA TYR A 120 -6.87 15.00 12.38
C TYR A 120 -7.05 14.43 10.97
N GLN A 121 -7.16 15.32 10.00
CA GLN A 121 -7.13 15.00 8.57
C GLN A 121 -5.79 15.44 7.97
N LEU A 122 -5.17 14.59 7.16
CA LEU A 122 -3.98 14.95 6.37
C LEU A 122 -4.38 15.92 5.24
N ILE A 123 -3.65 17.02 5.11
CA ILE A 123 -3.78 17.97 4.00
C ILE A 123 -2.68 17.69 2.96
N SER A 124 -1.45 17.53 3.43
CA SER A 124 -0.30 17.20 2.59
C SER A 124 0.82 16.56 3.40
N CYS A 125 1.64 15.76 2.73
CA CYS A 125 2.88 15.22 3.24
C CYS A 125 3.99 15.39 2.21
N ASP A 126 4.97 16.26 2.48
CA ASP A 126 6.17 16.41 1.67
C ASP A 126 7.31 15.60 2.28
N THR A 127 7.68 14.52 1.59
CA THR A 127 8.77 13.62 2.00
C THR A 127 10.04 13.98 1.24
N LYS A 128 11.14 14.27 1.97
CA LYS A 128 12.46 14.46 1.36
C LYS A 128 13.34 13.24 1.61
N ILE A 129 13.92 12.72 0.54
CA ILE A 129 14.81 11.56 0.54
C ILE A 129 16.24 12.01 0.25
N ASN A 130 17.22 11.40 0.90
CA ASN A 130 18.62 11.59 0.59
C ASN A 130 18.96 10.90 -0.74
N LEU A 131 19.28 11.69 -1.77
CA LEU A 131 19.69 11.19 -3.08
C LEU A 131 21.16 11.49 -3.38
N ASP A 132 21.97 11.80 -2.36
CA ASP A 132 23.42 11.98 -2.51
C ASP A 132 24.13 10.63 -2.60
N GLU A 133 24.56 10.26 -3.81
CA GLU A 133 25.26 8.99 -4.10
C GLU A 133 26.52 8.76 -3.25
N GLY A 134 27.11 9.81 -2.67
CA GLY A 134 28.27 9.71 -1.79
C GLY A 134 27.94 9.44 -0.32
N SER A 135 26.67 9.40 0.05
CA SER A 135 26.20 9.26 1.43
C SER A 135 25.86 7.81 1.78
N ASP A 136 26.30 7.35 2.96
CA ASP A 136 25.87 6.07 3.54
C ASP A 136 24.36 6.04 3.88
N GLU A 137 23.71 7.20 3.89
CA GLU A 137 22.28 7.37 4.14
C GLU A 137 21.47 7.51 2.84
N TYR A 138 22.05 7.17 1.67
CA TYR A 138 21.33 7.17 0.40
C TYR A 138 19.98 6.42 0.50
N GLY A 139 18.94 7.01 -0.08
CA GLY A 139 17.59 6.44 -0.13
C GLY A 139 16.81 6.54 1.18
N ARG A 140 17.39 7.07 2.26
CA ARG A 140 16.68 7.30 3.52
C ARG A 140 15.90 8.62 3.48
N ILE A 141 14.77 8.64 4.18
CA ILE A 141 14.05 9.88 4.46
C ILE A 141 14.92 10.76 5.36
N ILE A 142 15.02 12.05 5.03
CA ILE A 142 15.79 13.03 5.80
C ILE A 142 14.89 14.08 6.46
N MET A 143 13.70 14.32 5.91
CA MET A 143 12.77 15.31 6.41
C MET A 143 11.34 14.96 5.99
N LEU A 144 10.39 15.23 6.88
CA LEU A 144 8.96 15.19 6.63
C LEU A 144 8.36 16.56 6.95
N ASP A 145 7.57 17.10 6.04
CA ASP A 145 6.72 18.27 6.27
C ASP A 145 5.26 17.86 6.10
N ILE A 146 4.50 17.96 7.19
CA ILE A 146 3.14 17.41 7.28
C ILE A 146 2.19 18.55 7.62
N ALA A 147 1.19 18.75 6.79
CA ALA A 147 0.09 19.68 7.05
C ALA A 147 -1.14 18.88 7.49
N LEU A 148 -1.67 19.22 8.66
CA LEU A 148 -2.86 18.59 9.24
C LEU A 148 -3.96 19.63 9.39
N LYS A 149 -5.20 19.19 9.21
CA LYS A 149 -6.40 19.93 9.59
C LYS A 149 -6.99 19.26 10.82
N LYS A 150 -7.33 20.04 11.83
CA LYS A 150 -8.08 19.52 12.97
C LYS A 150 -9.55 19.31 12.55
N GLU A 151 -10.07 18.11 12.75
CA GLU A 151 -11.50 17.85 12.64
C GLU A 151 -12.15 18.14 13.99
N ASP A 152 -13.21 18.96 13.98
CA ASP A 152 -14.06 19.22 15.14
C ASP A 152 -14.88 17.96 15.49
N LYS A 153 -14.22 16.91 15.98
CA LYS A 153 -14.89 15.89 16.78
C LYS A 153 -15.13 16.52 18.16
N LEU A 154 -16.39 16.48 18.61
CA LEU A 154 -16.90 16.96 19.90
C LEU A 154 -16.14 16.36 21.09
N TYR A 155 -14.92 16.82 21.35
CA TYR A 155 -14.20 16.53 22.59
C TYR A 155 -14.35 17.75 23.49
N MET A 156 -15.19 17.60 24.52
CA MET A 156 -15.23 18.54 25.63
C MET A 156 -13.92 18.40 26.42
N GLY A 157 -12.97 19.31 26.21
CA GLY A 157 -11.70 19.33 26.92
C GLY A 157 -11.04 20.69 26.79
N ASN A 158 -10.78 21.32 27.93
CA ASN A 158 -10.46 22.74 28.13
C ASN A 158 -9.35 23.32 27.23
N ASP A 159 -9.64 24.54 26.77
CA ASP A 159 -8.70 25.59 26.42
C ASP A 159 -7.57 25.71 27.46
N SER A 160 -6.33 25.39 27.05
CA SER A 160 -5.10 26.13 27.41
C SER A 160 -3.85 25.35 27.01
N GLY A 161 -3.20 25.79 25.92
CA GLY A 161 -1.74 25.67 25.72
C GLY A 161 -1.09 24.29 25.80
N PHE A 162 -1.83 23.20 25.60
CA PHE A 162 -1.29 21.85 25.73
C PHE A 162 -0.94 21.28 24.36
N TYR A 163 0.29 20.79 24.22
CA TYR A 163 0.71 20.02 23.04
C TYR A 163 -0.31 18.93 22.78
N ASP A 164 -0.88 18.93 21.58
CA ASP A 164 -1.81 17.90 21.16
C ASP A 164 -1.11 16.53 21.25
N TYR A 165 -1.64 15.68 22.13
CA TYR A 165 -1.02 14.40 22.48
C TYR A 165 -0.90 13.50 21.24
N ASP A 166 -1.88 13.57 20.34
CA ASP A 166 -1.91 12.79 19.11
C ASP A 166 -0.79 13.22 18.15
N VAL A 167 -0.58 14.53 17.97
CA VAL A 167 0.53 15.08 17.16
C VAL A 167 1.90 14.77 17.75
N VAL A 168 2.06 14.84 19.08
CA VAL A 168 3.32 14.45 19.73
C VAL A 168 3.60 12.96 19.54
N THR A 169 2.56 12.13 19.63
CA THR A 169 2.65 10.67 19.46
C THR A 169 2.95 10.31 18.01
N LEU A 170 2.30 10.95 17.03
CA LEU A 170 2.61 10.82 15.61
C LEU A 170 4.08 11.18 15.34
N LYS A 171 4.54 12.32 15.86
CA LYS A 171 5.93 12.76 15.69
C LYS A 171 6.93 11.78 16.29
N ASN A 172 6.59 11.13 17.41
CA ASN A 172 7.41 10.08 18.02
C ASN A 172 7.42 8.80 17.18
N TYR A 173 6.25 8.38 16.72
CA TYR A 173 6.07 7.21 15.88
C TYR A 173 6.92 7.32 14.60
N LEU A 174 6.77 8.41 13.86
CA LEU A 174 7.50 8.65 12.62
C LEU A 174 9.02 8.72 12.82
N ALA A 175 9.48 9.36 13.90
CA ALA A 175 10.91 9.44 14.21
C ALA A 175 11.52 8.06 14.46
N ASN A 176 10.81 7.20 15.19
CA ASN A 176 11.28 5.85 15.49
C ASN A 176 11.18 4.93 14.27
N PHE A 177 10.07 4.98 13.54
CA PHE A 177 9.81 4.12 12.40
C PHE A 177 10.78 4.41 11.24
N TYR A 178 10.91 5.68 10.85
CA TYR A 178 11.81 6.08 9.77
C TYR A 178 13.25 6.31 10.22
N ASN A 179 13.53 6.19 11.51
CA ASN A 179 14.83 6.50 12.11
C ASN A 179 15.34 7.91 11.72
N ILE A 180 14.44 8.89 11.75
CA ILE A 180 14.74 10.30 11.43
C ILE A 180 14.71 11.15 12.70
N PRO A 181 15.61 12.15 12.85
CA PRO A 181 15.58 13.04 14.00
C PRO A 181 14.25 13.78 14.10
N ARG A 182 13.69 13.90 15.31
CA ARG A 182 12.45 14.67 15.55
C ARG A 182 12.56 16.14 15.11
N ALA A 183 13.76 16.69 15.05
CA ALA A 183 14.02 18.03 14.56
C ALA A 183 13.70 18.18 13.06
N ASN A 184 13.71 17.08 12.30
CA ASN A 184 13.47 17.05 10.86
C ASN A 184 12.03 16.64 10.50
N ILE A 185 11.15 16.56 11.50
CA ILE A 185 9.72 16.30 11.29
C ILE A 185 8.96 17.57 11.65
N TYR A 186 8.39 18.22 10.65
CA TYR A 186 7.61 19.44 10.78
C TYR A 186 6.14 19.07 10.63
N ILE A 187 5.33 19.49 11.61
CA ILE A 187 3.89 19.23 11.61
C ILE A 187 3.21 20.57 11.85
N ASN A 188 2.45 21.03 10.85
CA ASN A 188 1.67 22.25 10.88
C ASN A 188 0.19 21.89 11.02
N ILE A 189 -0.52 22.53 11.93
CA ILE A 189 -1.95 22.28 12.17
C ILE A 189 -2.73 23.52 11.78
N TYR A 190 -3.63 23.37 10.83
CA TYR A 190 -4.56 24.41 10.41
C TYR A 190 -5.87 24.24 11.20
N ASP A 191 -6.17 25.24 12.03
CA ASP A 191 -7.50 25.45 12.58
C ASP A 191 -8.25 26.39 11.62
N GLY A 192 -9.54 26.17 11.39
CA GLY A 192 -10.32 26.85 10.35
C GLY A 192 -10.55 28.35 10.54
N GLN A 193 -9.76 29.03 11.38
CA GLN A 193 -9.91 30.45 11.74
C GLN A 193 -9.01 31.42 10.96
N ASP A 194 -8.01 30.96 10.21
CA ASP A 194 -7.08 31.86 9.48
C ASP A 194 -7.65 32.50 8.20
N ASN A 195 -8.93 32.26 7.86
CA ASN A 195 -9.58 32.82 6.66
C ASN A 195 -10.52 34.03 6.95
N LYS A 196 -10.28 34.80 8.02
CA LYS A 196 -11.10 36.00 8.36
C LYS A 196 -10.33 37.30 8.61
N GLU A 197 -9.12 37.45 8.11
CA GLU A 197 -8.43 38.75 8.09
C GLU A 197 -7.99 39.08 6.66
N GLY A 198 -8.95 39.49 5.81
CA GLY A 198 -8.63 39.82 4.43
C GLY A 198 -9.68 40.56 3.61
N ILE A 199 -10.80 40.98 4.20
CA ILE A 199 -11.72 41.94 3.57
C ILE A 199 -12.24 42.89 4.64
N GLU A 200 -11.49 43.95 4.93
CA GLU A 200 -12.02 45.25 5.32
C GLU A 200 -10.86 46.27 5.37
N ASN A 201 -10.68 46.97 4.24
CA ASN A 201 -10.72 48.44 4.11
C ASN A 201 -10.28 48.85 2.70
#